data_AF-A0A0V1PZC3-F1
#
_entry.id   AF-A0A0V1PZC3-F1
#
_cell.length_a   1.000
_cell.length_b   1.000
_cell.length_c   1.000
_cell.angle_alpha   90.00
_cell.angle_beta   90.00
_cell.angle_gamma   90.00
#
_symmetry.space_group_name_H-M   'P 1'
#
loop_
_entity.id
_entity.type
_entity.pdbx_description
1 polymer ?
#
loop_
_entity_poly.entity_id
_entity_poly.type
_entity_poly.pdbx_seq_one_letter_code
_entity_poly.pdbx_strand_id
1 'polypeptide(L)'
;MLYLLGSLLFIHAAYSSFEFHQLLKIHSEYDYLPLPTEITVEVILALVTFIIGSIISIENEPKLSIDNKLILQDDKYLKKIEMRKAMREFEKVGISGFEEYDSRVDFIDIKQKRKEYNDWVNK
;
A
#
# COMPACT_ATOMS: atom_id res chain seq x y z
N MET A 1 7.13 4.63 -8.33
CA MET A 1 8.22 4.76 -9.33
C MET A 1 9.39 3.82 -9.06
N LEU A 2 9.95 3.78 -7.84
CA LEU A 2 11.08 2.89 -7.52
C LEU A 2 10.79 1.40 -7.72
N TYR A 3 9.58 0.94 -7.41
CA TYR A 3 9.16 -0.43 -7.73
C TYR A 3 9.26 -0.76 -9.21
N LEU A 4 8.78 0.14 -10.07
CA LEU A 4 8.81 -0.06 -11.52
C LEU A 4 10.26 -0.12 -12.00
N LEU A 5 11.11 0.81 -11.52
CA LEU A 5 12.52 0.85 -11.88
C LEU A 5 13.28 -0.40 -11.40
N GLY A 6 13.07 -0.82 -10.15
CA GLY A 6 13.66 -2.03 -9.59
C GLY A 6 13.21 -3.29 -10.33
N SER A 7 11.92 -3.42 -10.65
CA SER A 7 11.40 -4.53 -11.46
C SER A 7 11.98 -4.56 -12.87
N LEU A 8 12.14 -3.40 -13.52
CA LEU A 8 12.71 -3.31 -14.86
C LEU A 8 14.19 -3.70 -14.89
N LEU A 9 14.97 -3.22 -13.92
CA LEU A 9 16.37 -3.65 -13.75
C LEU A 9 16.47 -5.15 -13.47
N PHE A 10 15.58 -5.70 -12.65
CA PHE A 10 15.56 -7.12 -12.35
C PHE A 10 15.23 -7.97 -13.58
N ILE A 11 14.25 -7.55 -14.39
CA ILE A 11 13.90 -8.21 -15.66
C ILE A 11 15.07 -8.14 -16.64
N HIS A 12 15.73 -6.98 -16.74
CA HIS A 12 16.90 -6.80 -17.59
C HIS A 12 18.03 -7.75 -17.19
N ALA A 13 18.42 -7.76 -15.92
CA ALA A 13 19.46 -8.65 -15.41
C ALA A 13 19.08 -10.15 -15.56
N ALA A 14 17.80 -10.49 -15.38
CA ALA A 14 17.30 -11.84 -15.59
C ALA A 14 17.40 -12.26 -17.06
N TYR A 15 17.10 -11.37 -18.00
CA TYR A 15 17.26 -11.62 -19.42
C TYR A 15 18.73 -11.78 -19.82
N SER A 16 19.62 -10.90 -19.35
CA SER A 16 21.07 -11.02 -19.58
C SER A 16 21.65 -12.32 -19.01
N SER A 17 21.20 -12.72 -17.82
CA SER A 17 21.55 -14.02 -17.23
C SER A 17 21.04 -15.18 -18.07
N PHE A 18 19.80 -15.10 -18.58
CA PHE A 18 19.22 -16.11 -19.45
C PHE A 18 20.05 -16.28 -20.74
N GLU A 19 20.36 -15.19 -21.44
CA GLU A 19 21.18 -15.24 -22.65
C GLU A 19 22.57 -15.83 -22.38
N PHE A 20 23.23 -15.40 -21.30
CA PHE A 20 24.53 -15.94 -20.90
C PHE A 20 24.49 -17.45 -20.71
N HIS A 21 23.51 -17.96 -19.95
CA HIS A 21 23.37 -19.40 -19.71
C HIS A 21 22.96 -20.18 -20.97
N GLN A 22 22.21 -19.57 -21.89
CA GLN A 22 21.89 -20.20 -23.16
C GLN A 22 23.12 -20.30 -24.08
N LEU A 23 23.97 -19.28 -24.09
CA LEU A 23 25.24 -19.30 -24.84
C LEU A 23 26.21 -20.35 -24.30
N LEU A 24 26.32 -20.49 -22.97
CA LEU A 24 27.13 -21.54 -22.33
C LEU A 24 26.69 -22.95 -22.76
N LYS A 25 25.38 -23.22 -22.75
CA LYS A 25 24.84 -24.52 -23.18
C LYS A 25 25.15 -24.84 -24.65
N ILE A 26 25.21 -23.82 -25.52
CA ILE A 26 25.52 -24.00 -26.95
C ILE A 26 27.02 -24.25 -27.15
N HIS A 27 27.87 -23.64 -26.33
CA HIS A 27 29.32 -23.76 -26.43
C HIS A 27 29.88 -24.45 -25.18
N SER A 28 29.79 -25.78 -25.16
CA SER A 28 30.26 -26.65 -24.07
C SER A 28 31.75 -26.50 -23.72
N GLU A 29 32.55 -25.88 -24.59
CA GLU A 29 33.94 -25.49 -24.31
C GLU A 29 34.07 -24.38 -23.26
N TYR A 30 32.97 -23.72 -22.88
CA TYR A 30 32.95 -22.62 -21.93
C TYR A 30 32.14 -22.90 -20.65
N ASP A 31 31.71 -24.15 -20.41
CA ASP A 31 30.86 -24.53 -19.27
C ASP A 31 31.42 -24.17 -17.87
N TYR A 32 32.70 -23.83 -17.77
CA TYR A 32 33.36 -23.39 -16.54
C TYR A 32 33.41 -21.86 -16.36
N LEU A 33 32.92 -21.08 -17.32
CA LEU A 33 32.93 -19.62 -17.20
C LEU A 33 31.99 -19.18 -16.07
N PRO A 34 32.49 -18.46 -15.06
CA PRO A 34 31.66 -17.94 -13.99
C PRO A 34 30.72 -16.86 -14.54
N LEU A 35 29.59 -16.66 -13.85
CA LEU A 35 28.68 -15.56 -14.15
C LEU A 35 29.44 -14.22 -14.10
N PRO A 36 29.30 -13.35 -15.12
CA PRO A 36 29.90 -12.03 -15.10
C PRO A 36 29.50 -11.24 -13.86
N THR A 37 30.48 -10.56 -13.27
CA THR A 37 30.27 -9.72 -12.08
C THR A 37 29.28 -8.59 -12.34
N GLU A 38 29.19 -8.11 -13.58
CA GLU A 38 28.26 -7.06 -14.01
C GLU A 38 26.79 -7.46 -13.78
N ILE A 39 26.39 -8.67 -14.19
CA ILE A 39 25.04 -9.21 -13.97
C ILE A 39 24.76 -9.33 -12.47
N THR A 40 25.76 -9.76 -11.69
CA THR A 40 25.63 -9.90 -10.24
C THR A 40 25.40 -8.54 -9.57
N VAL A 41 26.17 -7.52 -9.95
CA VAL A 41 26.00 -6.16 -9.44
C VAL A 41 24.65 -5.57 -9.84
N GLU A 42 24.20 -5.82 -11.08
CA GLU A 42 22.90 -5.34 -11.55
C GLU A 42 21.73 -5.93 -10.75
N VAL A 43 21.76 -7.24 -10.44
CA VAL A 43 20.76 -7.88 -9.58
C VAL A 43 20.77 -7.28 -8.18
N ILE A 44 21.95 -7.03 -7.61
CA ILE A 44 22.07 -6.41 -6.28
C ILE A 44 21.46 -5.00 -6.29
N LEU A 45 21.76 -4.19 -7.32
CA LEU A 45 21.21 -2.85 -7.47
C LEU A 45 19.69 -2.86 -7.66
N ALA A 46 19.17 -3.79 -8.46
CA ALA A 46 17.73 -3.98 -8.64
C ALA A 46 17.05 -4.32 -7.31
N LEU A 47 17.61 -5.24 -6.53
CA LEU A 47 17.08 -5.68 -5.24
C LEU A 47 17.11 -4.57 -4.19
N VAL A 48 18.23 -3.84 -4.09
CA VAL A 48 18.34 -2.68 -3.19
C VAL A 48 17.31 -1.61 -3.55
N THR A 49 17.15 -1.31 -4.84
CA THR A 49 16.17 -0.32 -5.31
C THR A 49 14.74 -0.76 -4.99
N PHE A 50 14.44 -2.04 -5.17
CA PHE A 50 13.13 -2.60 -4.86
C PHE A 50 12.81 -2.52 -3.36
N ILE A 51 13.77 -2.86 -2.49
CA ILE A 51 13.63 -2.77 -1.02
C ILE A 51 13.46 -1.31 -0.56
N ILE A 52 14.23 -0.38 -1.12
CA ILE A 52 14.08 1.04 -0.79
C ILE A 52 12.69 1.52 -1.24
N GLY A 53 12.27 1.12 -2.44
CA GLY A 53 10.93 1.39 -2.95
C GLY A 53 9.84 0.83 -2.04
N SER A 54 10.04 -0.34 -1.44
CA SER A 54 9.06 -0.95 -0.56
C SER A 54 8.92 -0.26 0.79
N ILE A 55 10.03 0.15 1.39
CA ILE A 55 10.01 0.92 2.65
C ILE A 55 9.35 2.28 2.45
N ILE A 56 9.66 2.98 1.35
CA ILE A 56 9.06 4.29 1.04
C ILE A 56 7.56 4.18 0.76
N SER A 57 7.11 3.06 0.20
CA SER A 57 5.70 2.83 -0.09
C SER A 57 4.83 2.67 1.15
N ILE A 58 5.41 2.40 2.31
CA ILE A 58 4.68 2.32 3.57
C ILE A 58 4.53 3.75 4.08
N GLU A 59 3.47 4.44 3.70
CA GLU A 59 3.11 5.74 4.29
C GLU A 59 1.61 5.76 4.52
N ASN A 60 1.18 6.26 5.67
CA ASN A 60 -0.23 6.37 6.01
C ASN A 60 -0.88 7.46 5.15
N GLU A 61 -1.92 7.08 4.42
CA GLU A 61 -2.72 8.04 3.65
C GLU A 61 -3.58 8.92 4.57
N PRO A 62 -3.77 10.20 4.20
CA PRO A 62 -4.71 11.06 4.89
C PRO A 62 -6.14 10.52 4.74
N LYS A 63 -6.95 10.70 5.77
CA LYS A 63 -8.35 10.22 5.78
C LYS A 63 -9.31 11.39 5.64
N LEU A 64 -10.45 11.13 5.02
CA LEU A 64 -11.56 12.07 4.98
C LEU A 64 -12.45 11.85 6.21
N SER A 65 -12.81 12.92 6.90
CA SER A 65 -13.78 12.90 8.00
C SER A 65 -15.22 12.86 7.48
N ILE A 66 -16.16 12.52 8.36
CA ILE A 66 -17.61 12.61 8.06
C ILE A 66 -18.02 14.04 7.66
N ASP A 67 -17.35 15.05 8.23
CA ASP A 67 -17.54 16.47 7.89
C ASP A 67 -16.87 16.90 6.56
N ASN A 68 -16.40 15.97 5.74
CA ASN A 68 -15.59 16.23 4.54
C ASN A 68 -14.30 17.03 4.82
N LYS A 69 -13.75 16.94 6.04
CA LYS A 69 -12.47 17.57 6.38
C LYS A 69 -11.35 16.57 6.17
N LEU A 70 -10.26 17.00 5.54
CA LEU A 70 -9.06 16.19 5.41
C LEU A 70 -8.36 16.10 6.76
N ILE A 71 -8.20 14.90 7.29
CA ILE A 71 -7.50 14.64 8.55
C ILE A 71 -6.16 14.00 8.22
N LEU A 72 -5.10 14.70 8.63
CA LEU A 72 -3.76 14.16 8.61
C LEU A 72 -3.59 13.21 9.79
N GLN A 73 -3.04 12.02 9.52
CA GLN A 73 -2.70 11.08 10.57
C GLN A 73 -1.47 11.58 11.35
N ASP A 74 -1.45 11.33 12.66
CA ASP A 74 -0.33 11.76 13.52
C ASP A 74 0.95 10.97 13.24
N ASP A 75 0.81 9.70 12.87
CA ASP A 75 1.92 8.80 12.61
C ASP A 75 2.10 8.61 11.10
N LYS A 76 3.32 8.85 10.61
CA LYS A 76 3.65 8.77 9.17
C LYS A 76 3.55 7.35 8.60
N TYR A 77 3.85 6.32 9.40
CA TYR A 77 4.07 4.95 8.91
C TYR A 77 2.98 3.98 9.38
N LEU A 78 3.16 3.41 10.57
CA LEU A 78 2.29 2.36 11.10
C LEU A 78 1.33 2.94 12.14
N LYS A 79 0.15 2.33 12.22
CA LYS A 79 -0.85 2.68 13.23
C LYS A 79 -0.45 2.18 14.61
N LYS A 80 -0.91 2.89 15.63
CA LYS A 80 -0.68 2.53 17.03
C LYS A 80 -1.53 1.31 17.41
N ILE A 81 -0.91 0.39 18.15
CA ILE A 81 -1.55 -0.85 18.63
C ILE A 81 -2.32 -0.60 19.94
N GLU A 82 -1.87 0.35 20.76
CA GLU A 82 -2.53 0.70 22.02
C GLU A 82 -3.94 1.23 21.76
N MET A 83 -4.97 0.52 22.24
CA MET A 83 -6.39 0.81 21.96
C MET A 83 -6.78 2.25 22.27
N ARG A 84 -6.31 2.80 23.40
CA ARG A 84 -6.56 4.21 23.77
C ARG A 84 -6.04 5.20 22.73
N LYS A 85 -4.91 4.90 22.09
CA LYS A 85 -4.32 5.77 21.07
C LYS A 85 -4.91 5.49 19.68
N ALA A 86 -5.22 4.23 19.36
CA ALA A 86 -5.91 3.87 18.14
C ALA A 86 -7.31 4.51 18.07
N MET A 87 -8.05 4.52 19.18
CA MET A 87 -9.39 5.11 19.23
C MET A 87 -9.41 6.62 18.95
N ARG A 88 -8.35 7.34 19.34
CA ARG A 88 -8.22 8.78 19.00
C ARG A 88 -8.21 9.05 17.50
N GLU A 89 -7.69 8.11 16.70
CA GLU A 89 -7.71 8.23 15.25
C GLU A 89 -9.15 8.13 14.71
N PHE A 90 -9.94 7.20 15.25
CA PHE A 90 -11.37 7.05 14.93
C PHE A 90 -12.19 8.28 15.37
N GLU A 91 -11.96 8.78 16.59
CA GLU A 91 -12.59 9.99 17.11
C GLU A 91 -12.30 11.21 16.23
N LYS A 92 -11.06 11.36 15.74
CA LYS A 92 -10.70 12.44 14.82
C LYS A 92 -11.52 12.38 13.54
N VAL A 93 -11.68 11.17 12.96
CA VAL A 93 -12.47 10.94 11.75
C VAL A 93 -13.97 11.16 12.00
N GLY A 94 -14.41 11.07 13.25
CA GLY A 94 -15.80 11.22 13.67
C GLY A 94 -16.57 9.89 13.67
N ILE A 95 -15.86 8.75 13.66
CA ILE A 95 -16.46 7.41 13.68
C ILE A 95 -16.13 6.71 14.99
N SER A 96 -17.03 5.82 15.43
CA SER A 96 -16.78 4.88 16.52
C SER A 96 -16.35 3.52 15.95
N GLY A 97 -15.46 2.80 16.66
CA GLY A 97 -15.21 1.38 16.37
C GLY A 97 -16.42 0.48 16.66
N PHE A 98 -17.45 1.02 17.32
CA PHE A 98 -18.69 0.35 17.72
C PHE A 98 -19.92 0.97 17.05
N GLU A 99 -19.73 1.70 15.94
CA GLU A 99 -20.79 2.43 15.25
C GLU A 99 -22.03 1.57 14.93
N GLU A 100 -21.83 0.30 14.62
CA GLU A 100 -22.91 -0.66 14.35
C GLU A 100 -23.87 -0.81 15.55
N TYR A 101 -23.34 -0.79 16.77
CA TYR A 101 -24.12 -0.88 18.00
C TYR A 101 -24.69 0.47 18.45
N ASP A 102 -23.95 1.55 18.21
CA ASP A 102 -24.35 2.91 18.60
C ASP A 102 -25.48 3.45 17.70
N SER A 103 -25.35 3.26 16.39
CA SER A 103 -26.31 3.77 15.39
C SER A 103 -27.60 2.95 15.30
N ARG A 104 -27.59 1.68 15.74
CA ARG A 104 -28.74 0.76 15.75
C ARG A 104 -29.53 0.78 14.45
N VAL A 105 -28.84 0.63 13.32
CA VAL A 105 -29.43 0.77 11.97
C VAL A 105 -30.65 -0.13 11.78
N ASP A 106 -30.65 -1.32 12.37
CA ASP A 106 -31.73 -2.29 12.30
C ASP A 106 -33.05 -1.82 12.93
N PHE A 107 -33.00 -0.85 13.85
CA PHE A 107 -34.15 -0.35 14.61
C PHE A 107 -34.59 1.05 14.18
N ILE A 108 -34.13 1.54 13.03
CA ILE A 108 -34.50 2.87 12.53
C ILE A 108 -35.99 2.90 12.12
N ASP A 109 -36.75 3.87 12.63
CA ASP A 109 -38.09 4.15 12.12
C ASP A 109 -38.01 4.85 10.76
N ILE A 110 -38.20 4.04 9.71
CA ILE A 110 -38.18 4.48 8.32
C ILE A 110 -39.26 5.53 8.03
N LYS A 111 -40.45 5.42 8.64
CA LYS A 111 -41.56 6.36 8.38
C LYS A 111 -41.23 7.72 8.98
N GLN A 112 -40.70 7.74 10.20
CA GLN A 112 -40.25 8.97 10.83
C GLN A 112 -39.15 9.66 10.02
N LYS A 113 -38.11 8.91 9.59
CA LYS A 113 -37.00 9.47 8.79
C LYS A 113 -37.45 10.07 7.45
N ARG A 114 -38.41 9.43 6.76
CA ARG A 114 -39.00 9.98 5.53
C ARG A 114 -39.76 11.27 5.79
N LYS A 115 -40.47 11.37 6.92
CA LYS A 115 -41.15 12.60 7.31
C LYS A 115 -40.15 13.72 7.59
N GLU A 116 -39.11 13.45 8.38
CA GLU A 116 -38.03 14.40 8.69
C GLU A 116 -37.37 14.94 7.41
N TYR A 117 -37.10 14.07 6.43
CA TYR A 117 -36.54 14.47 5.15
C TYR A 117 -37.50 15.37 4.35
N ASN A 118 -38.78 14.99 4.25
CA ASN A 118 -39.78 15.81 3.57
C ASN A 118 -39.96 17.18 4.23
N ASP A 119 -39.97 17.23 5.56
CA ASP A 119 -40.06 18.48 6.32
C ASP A 119 -38.82 19.37 6.09
N TRP A 120 -37.63 18.77 5.91
CA TRP A 120 -36.40 19.51 5.56
C TRP A 120 -36.43 20.06 4.12
N VAL A 121 -36.90 19.27 3.15
CA VAL A 121 -37.00 19.71 1.74
C VAL A 121 -38.00 20.84 1.55
N ASN A 122 -39.09 20.82 2.32
CA ASN A 122 -40.15 21.83 2.25
C ASN A 122 -39.81 23.13 3.03
N LYS A 123 -38.64 23.20 3.65
CA LYS A 123 -38.17 24.33 4.46
C LYS A 123 -37.13 25.14 3.71
#